data_AF-A0A3C0QPT2-F1
#
_entry.id   AF-A0A3C0QPT2-F1
#
_cell.length_a   1.000
_cell.length_b   1.000
_cell.length_c   1.000
_cell.angle_alpha   90.00
_cell.angle_beta   90.00
_cell.angle_gamma   90.00
#
_symmetry.space_group_name_H-M   'P 1'
#
loop_
_entity.id
_entity.type
_entity.pdbx_description
1 polymer ?
#
loop_
_entity_poly.entity_id
_entity_poly.type
_entity_poly.pdbx_seq_one_letter_code
_entity_poly.pdbx_strand_id
1 'polypeptide(L)'
;MEQADLQSAQNYIPWERSLCITGHRPEKLPEGIYLKALEKVLCHYLDYAILTGFTHFYIGMAEGIDYLSAMHLFKLRRNNPEIHVIGVQPCTDYETFFEVMHYNLSHLYQMQEQADELILLSDSWKQKGAFLRRNSLMVERSSAVLAVCRCSVHSGSMYTLQYAKRLGLAYCWIHSDYLPELPAKPEKWAVERCGF
;
A
#
# COMPACT_ATOMS: atom_id res chain seq x y z
N MET A 1 10.48 15.38 33.26
CA MET A 1 9.34 14.84 32.49
C MET A 1 9.52 15.36 31.06
N GLU A 2 10.64 14.96 30.46
CA GLU A 2 11.29 15.66 29.35
C GLU A 2 12.13 14.63 28.59
N GLN A 3 12.19 14.74 27.26
CA GLN A 3 12.79 13.84 26.27
C GLN A 3 11.97 12.61 25.83
N ALA A 4 11.34 11.84 26.74
CA ALA A 4 10.55 10.66 26.33
C ALA A 4 9.27 11.02 25.56
N ASP A 5 8.58 12.09 25.97
CA ASP A 5 7.34 12.55 25.31
C ASP A 5 7.59 13.20 23.94
N LEU A 6 8.75 13.81 23.73
CA LEU A 6 9.12 14.44 22.45
C LEU A 6 9.45 13.42 21.35
N GLN A 7 10.07 12.28 21.72
CA GLN A 7 10.28 11.17 20.77
C GLN A 7 8.98 10.44 20.42
N SER A 8 8.02 10.38 21.35
CA SER A 8 6.71 9.76 21.10
C SER A 8 5.83 10.57 20.13
N ALA A 9 5.99 11.90 20.09
CA ALA A 9 5.28 12.78 19.16
C ALA A 9 5.85 12.73 17.73
N GLN A 10 7.13 12.38 17.55
CA GLN A 10 7.77 12.27 16.23
C GLN A 10 7.42 10.99 15.46
N ASN A 11 6.88 9.97 16.14
CA ASN A 11 6.51 8.68 15.54
C ASN A 11 5.03 8.33 15.73
N TYR A 12 4.18 9.33 16.05
CA TYR A 12 2.75 9.09 16.20
C TYR A 12 2.11 8.92 14.82
N ILE A 13 1.76 7.67 14.50
CA ILE A 13 0.97 7.36 13.31
C ILE A 13 -0.51 7.29 13.73
N PRO A 14 -1.35 8.27 13.34
CA PRO A 14 -2.78 8.24 13.60
C PRO A 14 -3.42 7.08 12.84
N TRP A 15 -3.77 6.02 13.57
CA TRP A 15 -4.34 4.81 13.01
C TRP A 15 -5.57 5.11 12.15
N GLU A 16 -6.45 6.00 12.61
CA GLU A 16 -7.67 6.39 11.90
C GLU A 16 -7.44 7.09 10.55
N ARG A 17 -6.25 7.70 10.36
CA ARG A 17 -5.84 8.37 9.11
C ARG A 17 -4.83 7.55 8.30
N SER A 18 -4.71 6.25 8.60
CA SER A 18 -3.75 5.35 7.98
C SER A 18 -4.39 4.42 6.95
N LEU A 19 -3.82 4.40 5.73
CA LEU A 19 -4.28 3.58 4.61
C LEU A 19 -3.21 2.56 4.22
N CYS A 20 -3.58 1.28 4.20
CA CYS A 20 -2.74 0.23 3.65
C CYS A 20 -3.00 0.08 2.15
N ILE A 21 -1.95 0.19 1.35
CA ILE A 21 -2.01 0.00 -0.10
C ILE A 21 -1.43 -1.36 -0.44
N THR A 22 -2.14 -2.12 -1.27
CA THR A 22 -1.68 -3.43 -1.73
C THR A 22 -2.14 -3.69 -3.15
N GLY A 23 -1.33 -4.37 -3.95
CA GLY A 23 -1.78 -4.78 -5.26
C GLY A 23 -0.85 -5.73 -5.98
N HIS A 24 -1.15 -5.95 -7.26
CA HIS A 24 -0.42 -6.88 -8.10
C HIS A 24 1.00 -6.41 -8.43
N ARG A 25 1.87 -7.40 -8.59
CA ARG A 25 3.22 -7.26 -9.14
C ARG A 25 3.16 -7.11 -10.66
N PRO A 26 4.23 -6.64 -11.34
CA PRO A 26 4.20 -6.33 -12.77
C PRO A 26 3.66 -7.47 -13.64
N GLU A 27 4.00 -8.72 -13.34
CA GLU A 27 3.57 -9.89 -14.13
C GLU A 27 2.06 -10.19 -14.08
N LYS A 28 1.31 -9.52 -13.21
CA LYS A 28 -0.15 -9.64 -13.09
C LYS A 28 -0.90 -8.37 -13.47
N LEU A 29 -0.19 -7.32 -13.88
CA LEU A 29 -0.80 -6.07 -14.34
C LEU A 29 -1.22 -6.19 -15.81
N PRO A 30 -2.24 -5.42 -16.22
CA PRO A 30 -2.55 -5.28 -17.64
C PRO A 30 -1.43 -4.50 -18.36
N GLU A 31 -1.41 -4.55 -19.68
CA GLU A 31 -0.40 -3.89 -20.51
C GLU A 31 -0.96 -2.69 -21.31
N GLY A 32 -0.07 -1.85 -21.82
CA GLY A 32 -0.40 -0.79 -22.77
C GLY A 32 -1.43 0.21 -22.26
N ILE A 33 -2.51 0.43 -23.03
CA ILE A 33 -3.56 1.40 -22.70
C ILE A 33 -4.29 1.06 -21.40
N TYR A 34 -4.40 -0.22 -21.07
CA TYR A 34 -5.10 -0.69 -19.87
C TYR A 34 -4.28 -0.42 -18.61
N LEU A 35 -2.94 -0.56 -18.68
CA LEU A 35 -2.07 -0.15 -17.57
C LEU A 35 -2.23 1.35 -17.26
N LYS A 36 -2.20 2.19 -18.30
CA LYS A 36 -2.37 3.63 -18.15
C LYS A 36 -3.73 4.01 -17.56
N ALA A 37 -4.79 3.29 -17.94
CA ALA A 37 -6.10 3.51 -17.38
C ALA A 37 -6.19 3.01 -15.92
N LEU A 38 -5.53 1.89 -15.58
CA LEU A 38 -5.40 1.42 -14.19
C LEU A 38 -4.67 2.42 -13.31
N GLU A 39 -3.56 2.98 -13.78
CA GLU A 39 -2.81 4.03 -13.09
C GLU A 39 -3.69 5.26 -12.81
N LYS A 40 -4.47 5.71 -13.80
CA LYS A 40 -5.41 6.83 -13.61
C LYS A 40 -6.46 6.53 -12.53
N VAL A 41 -7.02 5.32 -12.53
CA VAL A 41 -7.97 4.88 -11.50
C VAL A 41 -7.28 4.87 -10.14
N LEU A 42 -6.11 4.24 -10.02
CA LEU A 42 -5.33 4.22 -8.77
C LEU A 42 -5.05 5.64 -8.24
N CYS A 43 -4.55 6.54 -9.09
CA CYS A 43 -4.29 7.93 -8.71
C CYS A 43 -5.57 8.63 -8.23
N HIS A 44 -6.70 8.44 -8.90
CA HIS A 44 -7.98 9.02 -8.49
C HIS A 44 -8.41 8.56 -7.09
N TYR A 45 -8.24 7.27 -6.77
CA TYR A 45 -8.57 6.75 -5.44
C TYR A 45 -7.61 7.24 -4.35
N LEU A 46 -6.32 7.41 -4.67
CA LEU A 46 -5.34 8.00 -3.75
C LEU A 46 -5.64 9.49 -3.50
N ASP A 47 -5.97 10.25 -4.53
CA ASP A 47 -6.38 11.66 -4.41
C ASP A 47 -7.63 11.76 -3.51
N TYR A 48 -8.61 10.88 -3.72
CA TYR A 48 -9.80 10.82 -2.89
C TYR A 48 -9.49 10.44 -1.42
N ALA A 49 -8.54 9.53 -1.18
CA ALA A 49 -8.10 9.19 0.17
C ALA A 49 -7.56 10.41 0.91
N ILE A 50 -6.67 11.15 0.25
CA ILE A 50 -6.07 12.36 0.81
C ILE A 50 -7.16 13.41 1.10
N LEU A 51 -8.05 13.64 0.13
CA LEU A 51 -9.18 14.58 0.30
C LEU A 51 -10.14 14.19 1.43
N THR A 52 -10.23 12.90 1.75
CA THR A 52 -11.08 12.38 2.84
C THR A 52 -10.36 12.27 4.19
N GLY A 53 -9.09 12.72 4.26
CA GLY A 53 -8.36 12.88 5.52
C GLY A 53 -7.31 11.79 5.81
N PHE A 54 -7.03 10.89 4.87
CA PHE A 54 -5.88 9.99 5.03
C PHE A 54 -4.57 10.76 4.85
N THR A 55 -3.65 10.56 5.79
CA THR A 55 -2.33 11.21 5.77
C THR A 55 -1.18 10.23 5.84
N HIS A 56 -1.40 8.99 6.30
CA HIS A 56 -0.36 7.99 6.45
C HIS A 56 -0.63 6.81 5.51
N PHE A 57 0.35 6.45 4.70
CA PHE A 57 0.18 5.46 3.64
C PHE A 57 1.20 4.34 3.82
N TYR A 58 0.72 3.16 4.20
CA TYR A 58 1.55 1.96 4.27
C TYR A 58 1.65 1.31 2.90
N ILE A 59 2.89 1.19 2.40
CA ILE A 59 3.21 0.46 1.16
C ILE A 59 4.15 -0.70 1.47
N GLY A 60 4.12 -1.74 0.64
CA GLY A 60 4.92 -2.94 0.83
C GLY A 60 6.25 -2.96 0.10
N MET A 61 6.65 -1.82 -0.47
CA MET A 61 7.90 -1.64 -1.23
C MET A 61 8.02 -2.58 -2.43
N ALA A 62 6.89 -3.09 -2.93
CA ALA A 62 6.83 -3.97 -4.08
C ALA A 62 7.00 -3.21 -5.41
N GLU A 63 7.54 -3.88 -6.43
CA GLU A 63 7.28 -3.41 -7.79
C GLU A 63 5.81 -3.64 -8.18
N GLY A 64 5.31 -2.85 -9.13
CA GLY A 64 3.91 -2.84 -9.54
C GLY A 64 3.12 -1.79 -8.77
N ILE A 65 1.98 -2.17 -8.18
CA ILE A 65 1.04 -1.23 -7.56
C ILE A 65 1.67 -0.42 -6.41
N ASP A 66 2.49 -1.04 -5.56
CA ASP A 66 3.14 -0.30 -4.46
C ASP A 66 4.04 0.80 -5.02
N TYR A 67 4.86 0.51 -6.04
CA TYR A 67 5.69 1.52 -6.73
C TYR A 67 4.86 2.63 -7.37
N LEU A 68 3.83 2.28 -8.16
CA LEU A 68 2.97 3.28 -8.82
C LEU A 68 2.30 4.20 -7.80
N SER A 69 1.83 3.63 -6.69
CA SER A 69 1.21 4.38 -5.59
C SER A 69 2.21 5.29 -4.90
N ALA A 70 3.41 4.78 -4.59
CA ALA A 70 4.48 5.55 -3.94
C ALA A 70 4.86 6.78 -4.78
N MET A 71 5.07 6.59 -6.09
CA MET A 71 5.46 7.69 -6.98
C MET A 71 4.39 8.78 -7.05
N HIS A 72 3.11 8.40 -7.07
CA HIS A 72 2.01 9.36 -7.03
C HIS A 72 1.96 10.11 -5.69
N LEU A 73 2.07 9.40 -4.56
CA LEU A 73 2.08 10.00 -3.22
C LEU A 73 3.26 10.95 -3.02
N PHE A 74 4.47 10.58 -3.45
CA PHE A 74 5.65 11.45 -3.37
C PHE A 74 5.48 12.73 -4.20
N LYS A 75 4.82 12.65 -5.36
CA LYS A 75 4.50 13.82 -6.18
C LYS A 75 3.53 14.75 -5.45
N LEU A 76 2.46 14.20 -4.86
CA LEU A 76 1.47 14.99 -4.14
C LEU A 76 2.04 15.63 -2.86
N ARG A 77 2.91 14.90 -2.15
CA ARG A 77 3.56 15.35 -0.92
C ARG A 77 4.27 16.69 -1.08
N ARG A 78 4.81 16.99 -2.27
CA ARG A 78 5.45 18.30 -2.56
C ARG A 78 4.55 19.51 -2.26
N ASN A 79 3.24 19.34 -2.41
CA ASN A 79 2.24 20.38 -2.14
C ASN A 79 1.36 20.06 -0.92
N ASN A 80 1.55 18.91 -0.29
CA ASN A 80 0.80 18.46 0.89
C ASN A 80 1.76 17.74 1.87
N PRO A 81 2.44 18.50 2.75
CA PRO A 81 3.43 17.95 3.67
C PRO A 81 2.85 17.04 4.75
N GLU A 82 1.52 16.94 4.89
CA GLU A 82 0.89 15.97 5.80
C GLU A 82 0.95 14.53 5.27
N ILE A 83 1.24 14.33 3.98
CA ILE A 83 1.36 13.00 3.38
C ILE A 83 2.65 12.34 3.87
N HIS A 84 2.51 11.26 4.64
CA HIS A 84 3.58 10.40 5.11
C HIS A 84 3.47 9.02 4.45
N VAL A 85 4.54 8.56 3.82
CA VAL A 85 4.63 7.25 3.17
C VAL A 85 5.54 6.35 4.01
N ILE A 86 4.96 5.27 4.54
CA ILE A 86 5.66 4.27 5.35
C ILE A 86 5.89 3.03 4.50
N GLY A 87 7.16 2.75 4.19
CA GLY A 87 7.57 1.55 3.48
C GLY A 87 7.77 0.37 4.42
N VAL A 88 7.16 -0.77 4.12
CA VAL A 88 7.33 -2.01 4.88
C VAL A 88 7.98 -3.07 4.01
N GLN A 89 9.26 -3.34 4.23
CA GLN A 89 9.97 -4.42 3.54
C GLN A 89 9.84 -5.72 4.33
N PRO A 90 9.65 -6.86 3.65
CA PRO A 90 9.55 -8.15 4.33
C PRO A 90 10.85 -8.56 5.01
N CYS A 91 12.00 -8.07 4.50
CA CYS A 91 13.32 -8.48 4.96
C CYS A 91 14.41 -7.43 4.65
N THR A 92 15.59 -7.59 5.25
CA THR A 92 16.79 -6.77 4.98
C THR A 92 17.42 -7.08 3.62
N ASP A 93 17.45 -8.34 3.20
CA ASP A 93 17.98 -8.78 1.89
C ASP A 93 16.99 -8.60 0.72
N TYR A 94 16.05 -7.65 0.81
CA TYR A 94 14.95 -7.52 -0.15
C TYR A 94 15.42 -7.14 -1.57
N GLU A 95 16.58 -6.51 -1.69
CA GLU A 95 17.24 -6.26 -2.98
C GLU A 95 17.56 -7.56 -3.72
N THR A 96 18.05 -8.60 -3.01
CA THR A 96 18.28 -9.91 -3.61
C THR A 96 16.99 -10.54 -4.13
N PHE A 97 15.85 -10.30 -3.47
CA PHE A 97 14.56 -10.73 -4.01
C PHE A 97 14.22 -10.00 -5.32
N PHE A 98 14.48 -8.69 -5.42
CA PHE A 98 14.28 -7.93 -6.66
C PHE A 98 15.15 -8.48 -7.79
N GLU A 99 16.43 -8.77 -7.53
CA GLU A 99 17.35 -9.35 -8.51
C GLU A 99 16.86 -10.72 -9.02
N VAL A 100 16.49 -11.61 -8.10
CA VAL A 100 16.00 -12.96 -8.41
C VAL A 100 14.70 -12.91 -9.23
N MET A 101 13.84 -11.94 -8.97
CA MET A 101 12.59 -11.74 -9.70
C MET A 101 12.75 -10.93 -10.98
N HIS A 102 13.97 -10.45 -11.30
CA HIS A 102 14.26 -9.55 -12.42
C HIS A 102 13.43 -8.25 -12.38
N TYR A 103 13.16 -7.78 -11.17
CA TYR A 103 12.49 -6.51 -10.89
C TYR A 103 13.48 -5.34 -10.99
N ASN A 104 12.96 -4.14 -11.23
CA ASN A 104 13.78 -2.95 -11.37
C ASN A 104 14.27 -2.46 -10.00
N LEU A 105 15.54 -2.72 -9.67
CA LEU A 105 16.16 -2.26 -8.43
C LEU A 105 16.08 -0.74 -8.24
N SER A 106 16.13 0.05 -9.31
CA SER A 106 16.01 1.51 -9.20
C SER A 106 14.65 1.95 -8.64
N HIS A 107 13.58 1.19 -8.88
CA HIS A 107 12.27 1.44 -8.29
C HIS A 107 12.29 1.22 -6.77
N LEU A 108 12.98 0.17 -6.31
CA LEU A 108 13.15 -0.10 -4.89
C LEU A 108 13.91 1.03 -4.20
N TYR A 109 15.07 1.40 -4.75
CA TYR A 109 15.90 2.47 -4.20
C TYR A 109 15.16 3.81 -4.18
N GLN A 110 14.44 4.14 -5.24
CA GLN A 110 13.66 5.37 -5.31
C GLN A 110 12.55 5.43 -4.24
N MET A 111 11.92 4.29 -3.92
CA MET A 111 10.98 4.21 -2.81
C MET A 111 11.66 4.32 -1.45
N GLN A 112 12.79 3.63 -1.26
CA GLN A 112 13.54 3.65 0.01
C GLN A 112 14.05 5.05 0.35
N GLU A 113 14.58 5.77 -0.65
CA GLU A 113 15.12 7.11 -0.48
C GLU A 113 14.05 8.15 -0.12
N GLN A 114 12.83 7.99 -0.65
CA GLN A 114 11.77 8.98 -0.49
C GLN A 114 10.75 8.65 0.59
N ALA A 115 10.71 7.41 1.10
CA ALA A 115 9.83 7.03 2.19
C ALA A 115 10.18 7.81 3.47
N ASP A 116 9.16 8.20 4.23
CA ASP A 116 9.34 8.92 5.50
C ASP A 116 9.79 7.96 6.61
N GLU A 117 9.37 6.70 6.53
CA GLU A 117 9.79 5.62 7.42
C GLU A 117 9.96 4.31 6.64
N LEU A 118 10.97 3.51 7.02
CA LEU A 118 11.17 2.15 6.54
C LEU A 118 11.12 1.15 7.70
N ILE A 119 10.21 0.19 7.60
CA ILE A 119 10.06 -0.92 8.55
C ILE A 119 10.61 -2.20 7.90
N LEU A 120 11.55 -2.84 8.59
CA LEU A 120 12.15 -4.13 8.21
C LEU A 120 11.71 -5.22 9.19
N LEU A 121 11.27 -6.37 8.69
CA LEU A 121 10.64 -7.39 9.54
C LEU A 121 11.44 -8.67 9.78
N SER A 122 12.39 -9.00 8.92
CA SER A 122 13.11 -10.27 8.94
C SER A 122 14.48 -10.11 8.29
N ASP A 123 15.36 -11.09 8.46
CA ASP A 123 16.69 -11.01 7.89
C ASP A 123 16.75 -11.54 6.46
N SER A 124 15.80 -12.39 6.05
CA SER A 124 15.81 -12.97 4.70
C SER A 124 14.45 -13.12 4.03
N TRP A 125 14.39 -12.86 2.72
CA TRP A 125 13.21 -13.07 1.88
C TRP A 125 12.82 -14.53 1.76
N LYS A 126 13.78 -15.45 1.97
CA LYS A 126 13.55 -16.90 2.00
C LYS A 126 12.88 -17.37 3.29
N GLN A 127 12.82 -16.52 4.32
CA GLN A 127 12.16 -16.86 5.56
C GLN A 127 10.67 -17.11 5.32
N LYS A 128 10.20 -18.28 5.73
CA LYS A 128 8.80 -18.69 5.55
C LYS A 128 7.87 -17.68 6.20
N GLY A 129 6.97 -17.14 5.39
CA GLY A 129 5.93 -16.21 5.84
C GLY A 129 6.36 -14.74 5.95
N ALA A 130 7.59 -14.35 5.58
CA ALA A 130 8.06 -12.96 5.67
C ALA A 130 7.12 -11.97 4.95
N PHE A 131 6.70 -12.30 3.73
CA PHE A 131 5.75 -11.48 2.96
C PHE A 131 4.35 -11.40 3.57
N LEU A 132 3.86 -12.51 4.15
CA LEU A 132 2.54 -12.52 4.79
C LEU A 132 2.55 -11.72 6.09
N ARG A 133 3.62 -11.85 6.88
CA ARG A 133 3.82 -11.06 8.11
C ARG A 133 3.90 -9.57 7.80
N ARG A 134 4.61 -9.21 6.71
CA ARG A 134 4.64 -7.84 6.18
C ARG A 134 3.25 -7.33 5.84
N ASN A 135 2.46 -8.11 5.09
CA ASN A 135 1.10 -7.71 4.73
C ASN A 135 0.19 -7.56 5.96
N SER A 136 0.28 -8.48 6.92
CA SER A 136 -0.48 -8.41 8.17
C SER A 136 -0.16 -7.14 8.96
N LEU A 137 1.12 -6.78 9.09
CA LEU A 137 1.52 -5.54 9.78
C LEU A 137 0.92 -4.30 9.13
N MET A 138 0.98 -4.20 7.80
CA MET A 138 0.43 -3.04 7.08
C MET A 138 -1.07 -2.88 7.36
N VAL A 139 -1.82 -3.98 7.34
CA VAL A 139 -3.27 -3.98 7.62
C VAL A 139 -3.55 -3.63 9.08
N GLU A 140 -2.83 -4.25 10.02
CA GLU A 140 -3.01 -4.01 11.45
C GLU A 140 -2.72 -2.55 11.86
N ARG A 141 -1.85 -1.86 11.12
CA ARG A 141 -1.52 -0.45 11.34
C ARG A 141 -2.36 0.53 10.52
N SER A 142 -3.40 0.07 9.84
CA SER A 142 -4.25 0.91 8.99
C SER A 142 -5.72 0.84 9.41
N SER A 143 -6.45 1.93 9.25
CA SER A 143 -7.91 1.96 9.42
C SER A 143 -8.66 1.52 8.15
N ALA A 144 -7.99 1.58 7.00
CA ALA A 144 -8.54 1.14 5.72
C ALA A 144 -7.52 0.45 4.82
N VAL A 145 -8.00 -0.28 3.81
CA VAL A 145 -7.18 -0.90 2.76
C VAL A 145 -7.63 -0.46 1.36
N LEU A 146 -6.68 -0.02 0.53
CA LEU A 146 -6.86 0.12 -0.91
C LEU A 146 -6.15 -1.05 -1.61
N ALA A 147 -6.94 -1.94 -2.20
CA ALA A 147 -6.44 -3.14 -2.88
C ALA A 147 -6.63 -3.05 -4.40
N VAL A 148 -5.57 -3.26 -5.18
CA VAL A 148 -5.64 -3.37 -6.65
C VAL A 148 -5.27 -4.79 -7.08
N CYS A 149 -6.26 -5.65 -7.28
CA CYS A 149 -6.01 -7.05 -7.59
C CYS A 149 -7.19 -7.75 -8.29
N ARG A 150 -6.91 -8.92 -8.86
CA ARG A 150 -7.92 -9.85 -9.39
C ARG A 150 -8.54 -10.64 -8.25
N CYS A 151 -9.76 -11.15 -8.46
CA CYS A 151 -10.31 -12.21 -7.62
C CYS A 151 -9.50 -13.51 -7.83
N SER A 152 -8.51 -13.75 -6.96
CA SER A 152 -7.71 -14.97 -6.99
C SER A 152 -7.34 -15.41 -5.59
N VAL A 153 -7.69 -16.65 -5.26
CA VAL A 153 -7.41 -17.29 -3.97
C VAL A 153 -5.90 -17.42 -3.65
N HIS A 154 -5.01 -17.30 -4.64
CA HIS A 154 -3.56 -17.43 -4.47
C HIS A 154 -2.80 -16.09 -4.62
N SER A 155 -3.50 -14.95 -4.53
CA SER A 155 -2.86 -13.62 -4.58
C SER A 155 -2.53 -13.11 -3.17
N GLY A 156 -1.29 -12.69 -2.94
CA GLY A 156 -0.88 -12.04 -1.70
C GLY A 156 -1.70 -10.79 -1.37
N SER A 157 -2.10 -10.01 -2.39
CA SER A 157 -2.94 -8.82 -2.23
C SER A 157 -4.39 -9.17 -1.90
N MET A 158 -4.89 -10.32 -2.40
CA MET A 158 -6.22 -10.82 -2.05
C MET A 158 -6.23 -11.38 -0.62
N TYR A 159 -5.14 -12.02 -0.18
CA TYR A 159 -4.94 -12.37 1.24
C TYR A 159 -5.00 -11.12 2.12
N THR A 160 -4.31 -10.04 1.75
CA THR A 160 -4.33 -8.76 2.48
C THR A 160 -5.75 -8.21 2.59
N LEU A 161 -6.50 -8.17 1.48
CA LEU A 161 -7.89 -7.71 1.47
C LEU A 161 -8.81 -8.58 2.33
N GLN A 162 -8.68 -9.91 2.24
CA GLN A 162 -9.44 -10.84 3.09
C GLN A 162 -9.08 -10.69 4.56
N TYR A 163 -7.82 -10.42 4.88
CA TYR A 163 -7.40 -10.17 6.25
C TYR A 163 -8.04 -8.89 6.81
N ALA A 164 -8.05 -7.81 6.04
CA ALA A 164 -8.74 -6.56 6.41
C ALA A 164 -10.24 -6.78 6.65
N LYS A 165 -10.90 -7.56 5.79
CA LYS A 165 -12.31 -7.95 5.98
C LYS A 165 -12.54 -8.71 7.28
N ARG A 166 -11.66 -9.66 7.63
CA ARG A 166 -11.75 -10.40 8.90
C ARG A 166 -11.58 -9.50 10.13
N LEU A 167 -10.80 -8.43 10.00
CA LEU A 167 -10.62 -7.43 11.06
C LEU A 167 -11.73 -6.36 11.09
N GLY A 168 -12.67 -6.38 10.13
CA GLY A 168 -13.75 -5.39 10.05
C GLY A 168 -13.29 -4.00 9.62
N LEU A 169 -12.15 -3.90 8.92
CA LEU A 169 -11.61 -2.63 8.43
C LEU A 169 -12.35 -2.17 7.17
N ALA A 170 -12.35 -0.86 6.94
CA ALA A 170 -12.83 -0.30 5.69
C ALA A 170 -11.93 -0.76 4.53
N TYR A 171 -12.51 -0.99 3.35
CA TYR A 171 -11.71 -1.32 2.19
C TYR A 171 -12.28 -0.72 0.91
N CYS A 172 -11.38 -0.49 -0.04
CA CYS A 172 -11.67 -0.22 -1.42
C CYS A 172 -10.92 -1.26 -2.26
N TRP A 173 -11.63 -1.87 -3.22
CA TRP A 173 -11.05 -2.86 -4.12
C TRP A 173 -11.22 -2.42 -5.58
N ILE A 174 -10.11 -2.21 -6.25
CA ILE A 174 -10.02 -1.96 -7.68
C ILE A 174 -9.70 -3.29 -8.36
N HIS A 175 -10.60 -3.78 -9.21
CA HIS A 175 -10.36 -4.98 -9.99
C HIS A 175 -9.36 -4.68 -11.11
N SER A 176 -8.27 -5.43 -11.21
CA SER A 176 -7.20 -5.10 -12.17
C SER A 176 -7.54 -5.41 -13.64
N ASP A 177 -8.55 -6.27 -13.90
CA ASP A 177 -8.99 -6.61 -15.27
C ASP A 177 -10.20 -5.81 -15.75
N TYR A 178 -10.91 -5.17 -14.82
CA TYR A 178 -12.08 -4.37 -15.14
C TYR A 178 -11.76 -2.97 -14.68
N LEU A 179 -11.43 -2.10 -15.63
CA LEU A 179 -11.32 -0.68 -15.36
C LEU A 179 -12.74 -0.14 -15.45
N PRO A 180 -13.43 0.08 -14.32
CA PRO A 180 -14.71 0.75 -14.40
C PRO A 180 -14.51 2.10 -15.09
N GLU A 181 -15.53 2.58 -15.80
CA GLU A 181 -15.62 4.02 -16.05
C GLU A 181 -15.41 4.72 -14.71
N LEU A 182 -14.46 5.67 -14.64
CA LEU A 182 -14.08 6.32 -13.39
C LEU A 182 -15.35 6.79 -12.67
N PRO A 183 -15.74 6.16 -11.55
CA PRO A 183 -16.92 6.62 -10.85
C PRO A 183 -16.64 8.03 -10.34
N ALA A 184 -17.60 8.94 -10.46
CA ALA A 184 -17.42 10.34 -10.07
C ALA A 184 -17.00 10.52 -8.60
N LYS A 185 -17.27 9.49 -7.76
CA LYS A 185 -16.79 9.32 -6.39
C LYS A 185 -16.65 7.81 -6.12
N PRO A 186 -15.61 7.36 -5.40
CA PRO A 186 -15.64 6.04 -4.74
C PRO A 186 -16.91 5.93 -3.90
N GLU A 187 -17.82 5.02 -4.24
CA GLU A 187 -19.16 5.02 -3.62
C GLU A 187 -19.17 4.84 -2.10
N LYS A 188 -18.08 4.33 -1.50
CA LYS A 188 -17.69 4.45 -0.09
C LYS A 188 -16.29 3.88 0.10
N TRP A 189 -15.48 4.47 0.99
CA TRP A 189 -14.57 3.65 1.81
C TRP A 189 -15.49 2.74 2.61
N ALA A 190 -15.71 1.50 2.17
CA ALA A 190 -16.79 0.68 2.71
C ALA A 190 -16.51 0.35 4.17
N VAL A 191 -16.97 1.20 5.10
CA VAL A 191 -17.30 0.84 6.48
C VAL A 191 -18.64 0.10 6.42
N GLU A 192 -18.71 -0.98 5.64
CA GLU A 192 -19.74 -1.97 5.87
C GLU A 192 -19.25 -2.81 7.04
N ARG A 193 -19.71 -2.44 8.25
CA ARG A 193 -19.88 -3.42 9.33
C ARG A 193 -20.97 -4.40 8.88
N CYS A 194 -20.68 -5.23 7.88
CA CYS A 194 -21.56 -6.32 7.51
C CYS A 194 -21.24 -7.48 8.45
N GLY A 195 -22.11 -7.60 9.46
CA GLY A 195 -22.40 -8.92 9.99
C GLY A 195 -22.91 -9.82 8.87
N PHE A 196 -22.38 -11.03 8.86
CA PHE A 196 -23.07 -12.21 8.38
C PHE A 196 -23.20 -13.16 9.57
#